data_AF-A0A529X772-F1
#
_entry.id   AF-A0A529X772-F1
#
_cell.length_a   1.000
_cell.length_b   1.000
_cell.length_c   1.000
_cell.angle_alpha   90.00
_cell.angle_beta   90.00
_cell.angle_gamma   90.00
#
_symmetry.space_group_name_H-M   'P 1'
#
loop_
_entity.id
_entity.type
_entity.pdbx_description
1 polymer ?
#
loop_
_entity_poly.entity_id
_entity_poly.type
_entity_poly.pdbx_seq_one_letter_code
_entity_poly.pdbx_strand_id
1 'polypeptide(L)'
;PEAYFGAVNKYGLDIGTTSQSVMRWLVLTPMNNIYAPGALAGDYVGASAEVTAAVGAGANLLIGGTGNAFTLQPLSVQTQTGLNIAIGVSQFQLRSTAN
;
A
#
# COMPACT_ATOMS: atom_id res chain seq x y z
N PRO A 1 -5.15 -9.11 -15.49
CA PRO A 1 -5.13 -8.73 -14.06
C PRO A 1 -4.40 -9.81 -13.28
N GLU A 2 -3.59 -9.43 -12.28
CA GLU A 2 -2.82 -10.36 -11.46
C GLU A 2 -3.39 -10.40 -10.04
N ALA A 3 -3.43 -11.58 -9.44
CA ALA A 3 -3.88 -11.76 -8.08
C ALA A 3 -2.68 -11.80 -7.11
N TYR A 4 -2.82 -11.07 -6.02
CA TYR A 4 -1.85 -11.02 -4.93
C TYR A 4 -2.57 -11.29 -3.61
N PHE A 5 -1.83 -11.83 -2.65
CA PHE A 5 -2.27 -11.99 -1.28
C PHE A 5 -1.25 -11.40 -0.32
N GLY A 6 -1.64 -11.20 0.93
CA GLY A 6 -0.73 -10.77 1.97
C GLY A 6 -1.46 -10.13 3.14
N ALA A 7 -0.73 -9.29 3.87
CA ALA A 7 -1.17 -8.73 5.15
C ALA A 7 -0.97 -7.23 5.21
N VAL A 8 -1.87 -6.56 5.92
CA VAL A 8 -1.82 -5.12 6.16
C VAL A 8 -1.63 -4.91 7.66
N ASN A 9 -0.54 -4.24 8.04
CA ASN A 9 -0.30 -3.87 9.43
C ASN A 9 -0.66 -2.40 9.61
N LYS A 10 -1.36 -2.11 10.70
CA LYS A 10 -1.79 -0.76 11.04
C LYS A 10 -1.22 -0.40 12.41
N TYR A 11 -0.55 0.76 12.50
CA TYR A 11 -0.12 1.35 13.77
C TYR A 11 -1.06 2.52 14.08
N GLY A 12 -1.94 2.38 15.08
CA GLY A 12 -2.87 3.43 15.48
C GLY A 12 -4.12 2.93 16.21
N LEU A 13 -4.78 3.88 16.88
CA LEU A 13 -5.87 3.73 17.86
C LEU A 13 -6.93 2.70 17.42
N ASP A 14 -7.00 1.62 18.18
CA ASP A 14 -8.07 0.61 18.26
C ASP A 14 -8.87 0.38 16.98
N ILE A 15 -8.28 -0.42 16.09
CA ILE A 15 -9.04 -1.06 15.03
C ILE A 15 -9.89 -2.14 15.69
N GLY A 16 -11.12 -1.77 16.04
CA GLY A 16 -12.17 -2.75 16.29
C GLY A 16 -12.28 -3.76 15.13
N THR A 17 -13.05 -4.83 15.31
CA THR A 17 -13.20 -5.92 14.33
C THR A 17 -13.36 -5.38 12.90
N THR A 18 -12.31 -5.51 12.08
CA THR A 18 -12.37 -5.06 10.69
C THR A 18 -13.28 -6.04 9.94
N SER A 19 -14.48 -5.58 9.59
CA SER A 19 -15.36 -6.32 8.67
C SER A 19 -14.69 -6.42 7.30
N GLN A 20 -15.06 -7.44 6.52
CA GLN A 20 -14.53 -7.63 5.17
C GLN A 20 -14.73 -6.35 4.35
N SER A 21 -13.62 -5.70 3.98
CA SER A 21 -13.59 -4.37 3.38
C SER A 21 -12.73 -4.39 2.13
N VAL A 22 -13.14 -3.61 1.12
CA VAL A 22 -12.35 -3.43 -0.11
C VAL A 22 -11.59 -2.12 -0.01
N MET A 23 -10.27 -2.19 -0.11
CA MET A 23 -9.40 -1.01 -0.23
C MET A 23 -8.89 -0.91 -1.66
N ARG A 24 -8.80 0.32 -2.17
CA ARG A 24 -8.23 0.61 -3.50
C ARG A 24 -7.00 1.46 -3.33
N TRP A 25 -5.97 1.14 -4.10
CA TRP A 25 -4.69 1.82 -4.07
C TRP A 25 -4.30 2.22 -5.49
N LEU A 26 -3.87 3.47 -5.68
CA LEU A 26 -3.12 3.85 -6.86
C LEU A 26 -1.73 3.23 -6.75
N VAL A 27 -1.29 2.61 -7.84
CA VAL A 27 0.05 2.06 -7.98
C VAL A 27 0.83 2.97 -8.91
N LEU A 28 1.92 3.53 -8.42
CA LEU A 28 2.78 4.45 -9.18
C LEU A 28 4.20 3.90 -9.24
N THR A 29 4.90 4.18 -10.34
CA THR A 29 6.31 3.87 -10.52
C THR A 29 6.94 4.92 -11.44
N PRO A 30 8.18 5.37 -11.17
CA PRO A 30 8.90 6.26 -12.08
C PRO A 30 9.51 5.52 -13.29
N MET A 31 9.43 4.19 -13.33
CA MET A 31 10.08 3.37 -14.35
C MET A 31 9.14 3.06 -15.51
N ASN A 32 9.61 3.26 -16.75
CA ASN A 32 8.77 3.11 -17.95
C ASN A 32 8.57 1.65 -18.41
N ASN A 33 9.39 0.70 -17.97
CA ASN A 33 9.34 -0.70 -18.43
C ASN A 33 9.50 -1.72 -17.30
N ILE A 34 8.82 -1.49 -16.17
CA ILE A 34 8.94 -2.34 -14.98
C ILE A 34 7.84 -3.40 -14.86
N TYR A 35 6.91 -3.45 -15.82
CA TYR A 35 5.86 -4.47 -15.78
C TYR A 35 6.46 -5.86 -16.01
N ALA A 36 6.27 -6.74 -15.03
CA ALA A 36 6.55 -8.16 -15.09
C ALA A 36 5.52 -8.90 -14.21
N PRO A 37 5.19 -10.16 -14.48
CA PRO A 37 4.37 -10.96 -13.58
C PRO A 37 4.95 -10.92 -12.16
N GLY A 38 4.13 -10.59 -11.17
CA GLY A 38 4.57 -10.49 -9.79
C GLY A 38 5.33 -9.21 -9.43
N ALA A 39 5.42 -8.20 -10.31
CA ALA A 39 6.24 -7.00 -10.06
C ALA A 39 5.87 -6.24 -8.77
N LEU A 40 4.61 -6.32 -8.34
CA LEU A 40 4.12 -5.69 -7.10
C LEU A 40 4.38 -6.54 -5.85
N ALA A 41 4.95 -7.74 -5.98
CA ALA A 41 5.33 -8.53 -4.83
C ALA A 41 6.47 -7.83 -4.08
N GLY A 42 6.33 -7.78 -2.76
CA GLY A 42 7.29 -7.14 -1.88
C GLY A 42 6.63 -6.61 -0.61
N ASP A 43 7.46 -6.04 0.24
CA ASP A 43 7.02 -5.38 1.47
C ASP A 43 7.01 -3.89 1.24
N TYR A 44 5.88 -3.27 1.56
CA TYR A 44 5.68 -1.84 1.46
C TYR A 44 5.65 -1.23 2.84
N VAL A 45 6.46 -0.21 3.05
CA VAL A 45 6.55 0.52 4.32
C VAL A 45 6.11 1.95 4.12
N GLY A 46 5.37 2.46 5.09
CA GLY A 46 5.00 3.87 5.14
C GLY A 46 6.25 4.74 5.10
N ALA A 47 6.21 5.80 4.28
CA ALA A 47 7.28 6.79 4.29
C ALA A 47 7.43 7.35 5.71
N SER A 48 8.55 7.06 6.37
CA SER A 48 8.92 7.77 7.59
C SER A 48 9.14 9.25 7.28
N ALA A 49 9.23 10.09 8.30
CA ALA A 49 9.48 11.52 8.11
C ALA A 49 10.72 11.80 7.22
N GLU A 50 11.75 10.97 7.32
CA GLU A 50 12.96 11.08 6.49
C GLU A 50 12.72 10.72 5.01
N VAL A 51 11.90 9.70 4.75
CA VAL A 51 11.57 9.28 3.38
C VAL A 51 10.68 10.31 2.69
N THR A 52 9.70 10.88 3.42
CA THR A 52 8.84 11.96 2.96
C THR A 52 9.64 13.18 2.48
N ALA A 53 10.72 13.52 3.19
CA ALA A 53 11.61 14.62 2.78
C ALA A 53 12.36 14.32 1.48
N ALA A 54 12.73 13.05 1.23
CA ALA A 54 13.45 12.64 0.03
C ALA A 54 12.57 12.60 -1.23
N VAL A 55 11.29 12.22 -1.08
CA VAL A 55 10.36 12.08 -2.22
C VAL A 55 9.37 13.25 -2.37
N GLY A 56 9.36 14.20 -1.43
CA GLY A 56 8.49 15.38 -1.46
C GLY A 56 7.00 15.07 -1.29
N ALA A 57 6.64 13.88 -0.80
CA ALA A 57 5.26 13.43 -0.73
C ALA A 57 4.69 13.60 0.69
N GLY A 58 3.92 14.67 0.93
CA GLY A 58 3.22 14.89 2.21
C GLY A 58 2.01 13.98 2.47
N ALA A 59 1.95 12.80 1.83
CA ALA A 59 0.81 11.90 1.87
C ALA A 59 1.16 10.55 2.53
N ASN A 60 0.16 9.85 3.06
CA ASN A 60 0.29 8.48 3.58
C ASN A 60 0.57 7.50 2.44
N LEU A 61 1.83 7.41 2.00
CA LEU A 61 2.26 6.54 0.92
C LEU A 61 3.05 5.36 1.45
N LEU A 62 2.88 4.21 0.82
CA LEU A 62 3.71 3.04 1.08
C LEU A 62 4.68 2.83 -0.08
N ILE A 63 5.96 2.60 0.21
CA ILE A 63 7.00 2.39 -0.79
C ILE A 63 7.54 0.97 -0.64
N GLY A 64 7.73 0.27 -1.76
CA GLY A 64 8.18 -1.11 -1.75
C GLY A 64 8.07 -1.79 -3.11
N GLY A 65 7.74 -3.08 -3.07
CA GLY A 65 7.72 -3.94 -4.25
C GLY A 65 9.14 -4.29 -4.72
N THR A 66 9.23 -4.84 -5.94
CA THR A 66 10.53 -5.24 -6.50
C THR A 66 11.46 -4.03 -6.64
N GLY A 67 12.61 -4.06 -5.95
CA GLY A 67 13.61 -3.00 -6.00
C GLY A 67 13.18 -1.65 -5.42
N ASN A 68 12.15 -1.60 -4.56
CA ASN A 68 11.56 -0.36 -4.02
C ASN A 68 11.10 0.63 -5.10
N ALA A 69 10.68 0.12 -6.25
CA ALA A 69 10.34 0.91 -7.42
C ALA A 69 8.86 1.32 -7.50
N PHE A 70 8.05 0.90 -6.52
CA PHE A 70 6.62 1.14 -6.50
C PHE A 70 6.18 1.95 -5.29
N THR A 71 5.18 2.79 -5.52
CA THR A 71 4.50 3.55 -4.48
C THR A 71 3.01 3.24 -4.51
N LEU A 72 2.44 2.92 -3.36
CA LEU A 72 1.02 2.69 -3.17
C LEU A 72 0.41 3.90 -2.47
N GLN A 73 -0.55 4.56 -3.14
CA GLN A 73 -1.33 5.65 -2.55
C GLN A 73 -2.75 5.17 -2.28
N PRO A 74 -3.25 5.26 -1.04
CA PRO A 74 -4.59 4.82 -0.73
C PRO A 74 -5.59 5.76 -1.38
N LEU A 75 -6.49 5.22 -2.20
CA LEU A 75 -7.67 5.95 -2.60
C LEU A 75 -8.63 5.91 -1.42
N SER A 76 -8.88 7.05 -0.79
CA SER A 76 -9.90 7.17 0.25
C SER A 76 -11.24 6.70 -0.30
N VAL A 77 -11.66 5.50 0.09
CA VAL A 77 -13.01 5.02 -0.15
C VAL A 77 -13.77 5.25 1.14
N GLN A 78 -14.70 6.22 1.13
CA GLN A 78 -15.68 6.33 2.21
C GLN A 78 -16.51 5.04 2.20
N THR A 79 -16.33 4.17 3.20
CA THR A 79 -17.22 3.04 3.48
C THR A 79 -18.38 3.53 4.36
N GLN A 80 -19.50 2.78 4.36
CA GLN A 80 -20.73 3.18 5.07
C GLN A 80 -20.57 3.42 6.58
N THR A 81 -19.47 2.97 7.19
CA THR A 81 -19.13 3.20 8.60
C THR A 81 -18.38 4.51 8.87
N GLY A 82 -18.04 5.29 7.85
CA GLY A 82 -17.40 6.61 8.01
C GLY A 82 -15.91 6.57 8.39
N LEU A 83 -15.34 5.39 8.60
CA LEU A 83 -13.92 5.20 8.95
C LEU A 83 -13.07 4.96 7.70
N ASN A 84 -12.11 5.84 7.43
CA ASN A 84 -11.13 5.62 6.37
C ASN A 84 -10.06 4.63 6.84
N ILE A 85 -10.28 3.34 6.57
CA ILE A 85 -9.42 2.23 6.99
C ILE A 85 -7.98 2.36 6.46
N ALA A 86 -7.81 3.05 5.33
CA ALA A 86 -6.53 3.18 4.67
C ALA A 86 -5.57 4.17 5.36
N ILE A 87 -6.08 5.11 6.16
CA ILE A 87 -5.27 6.10 6.89
C ILE A 87 -4.37 5.45 7.94
N GLY A 88 -4.78 4.29 8.50
CA GLY A 88 -4.00 3.58 9.50
C GLY A 88 -2.97 2.61 8.93
N VAL A 89 -2.88 2.44 7.61
CA VAL A 89 -1.98 1.43 7.02
C VAL A 89 -0.56 1.97 6.99
N SER A 90 0.33 1.30 7.72
CA SER A 90 1.74 1.64 7.82
C SER A 90 2.64 0.62 7.15
N GLN A 91 2.17 -0.61 6.97
CA GLN A 91 2.87 -1.63 6.19
C GLN A 91 1.87 -2.47 5.40
N PHE A 92 2.28 -2.88 4.21
CA PHE A 92 1.50 -3.78 3.35
C PHE A 92 2.44 -4.79 2.71
N GLN A 93 2.19 -6.07 2.96
CA GLN A 93 2.90 -7.18 2.34
C GLN A 93 2.08 -7.66 1.15
N LEU A 94 2.71 -7.74 -0.02
CA LEU A 94 2.14 -8.32 -1.21
C LEU A 94 2.97 -9.50 -1.68
N ARG A 95 2.30 -10.59 -2.00
CA ARG A 95 2.89 -11.82 -2.56
C ARG A 95 2.08 -12.21 -3.77
N SER A 96 2.78 -12.54 -4.86
CA SER A 96 2.15 -13.03 -6.09
C SER A 96 1.48 -14.37 -5.82
N THR A 97 0.32 -14.60 -6.44
CA THR A 97 -0.30 -15.94 -6.49
C THR A 97 0.28 -16.80 -7.61
N ALA A 98 1.00 -16.20 -8.57
CA ALA A 98 1.77 -16.92 -9.56
C ALA A 98 3.11 -17.36 -8.95
N ASN A 99 3.41 -18.66 -9.06
CA ASN A 99 4.68 -19.29 -8.66
C ASN A 99 5.84 -18.88 -9.57
#